data_AF-A7MP30-F1
#
_entry.id   AF-A7MP30-F1
#
_cell.length_a   1.000
_cell.length_b   1.000
_cell.length_c   1.000
_cell.angle_alpha   90.00
_cell.angle_beta   90.00
_cell.angle_gamma   90.00
#
_symmetry.space_group_name_H-M   'P 1'
#
loop_
_entity.id
_entity.type
_entity.pdbx_description
1 polymer ?
#
loop_
_entity_poly.entity_id
_entity_poly.type
_entity_poly.pdbx_seq_one_letter_code
_entity_poly.pdbx_strand_id
1 'polypeptide(L)'
;MNMMLKFMLSQYAQLPIPQDILYSWLEKWIYEQEKYCVDTTFSARFPWKETGLPQEYFLQRKLNIDGHQFLTGPRYRGGDINNPFIDIVASDSNIDCSVLKSVCQEWEQLKPQYIRILTPGHEESQGITDQFIYASWLSGASEYPDDTVTLRLAEYVDFEWCRRALMDAYQYSLLAIPALRGNLCPVDEEELSNHISEGNAHIVYEEGIRVGLIICERGDVAFLRGYRISEEVIVPAFRGRSLASFAQRLLCNSLYHSSREPILLTGTIIPENLPSIKTAVKAGRTCILRYEFLPVMFS
;
A
#
# COMPACT_ATOMS: atom_id res chain seq x y z
N MET A 1 -13.23 -3.23 26.19
CA MET A 1 -12.58 -2.74 24.94
C MET A 1 -11.21 -3.38 24.86
N ASN A 2 -10.87 -4.02 23.74
CA ASN A 2 -9.55 -4.61 23.50
C ASN A 2 -8.47 -3.52 23.71
N MET A 3 -7.45 -3.80 24.54
CA MET A 3 -6.39 -2.84 24.87
C MET A 3 -5.64 -2.37 23.61
N MET A 4 -5.43 -3.29 22.65
CA MET A 4 -4.80 -3.02 21.36
C MET A 4 -5.65 -2.04 20.52
N LEU A 5 -6.96 -2.27 20.42
CA LEU A 5 -7.86 -1.37 19.71
C LEU A 5 -7.87 0.03 20.35
N LYS A 6 -7.92 0.09 21.69
CA LYS A 6 -7.87 1.37 22.43
C LYS A 6 -6.60 2.15 22.12
N PHE A 7 -5.46 1.47 22.17
CA PHE A 7 -4.15 2.09 21.93
C PHE A 7 -4.02 2.54 20.47
N MET A 8 -4.34 1.68 19.50
CA MET A 8 -4.28 2.05 18.07
C MET A 8 -5.23 3.23 17.77
N LEU A 9 -6.42 3.27 18.36
CA LEU A 9 -7.31 4.42 18.23
C LEU A 9 -6.67 5.72 18.71
N SER A 10 -5.91 5.70 19.82
CA SER A 10 -5.23 6.91 20.27
C SER A 10 -4.07 7.31 19.36
N GLN A 11 -3.33 6.33 18.80
CA GLN A 11 -2.26 6.60 17.83
C GLN A 11 -2.79 7.23 16.54
N TYR A 12 -3.95 6.78 16.06
CA TYR A 12 -4.51 7.21 14.78
C TYR A 12 -5.64 8.25 14.91
N ALA A 13 -5.86 8.82 16.11
CA ALA A 13 -6.97 9.72 16.39
C ALA A 13 -6.97 10.99 15.52
N GLN A 14 -5.80 11.45 15.07
CA GLN A 14 -5.63 12.66 14.25
C GLN A 14 -5.76 12.41 12.74
N LEU A 15 -6.01 11.17 12.31
CA LEU A 15 -6.27 10.91 10.90
C LEU A 15 -7.55 11.63 10.45
N PRO A 16 -7.65 12.07 9.18
CA PRO A 16 -8.84 12.71 8.64
C PRO A 16 -9.97 11.69 8.37
N ILE A 17 -10.29 10.87 9.37
CA ILE A 17 -11.26 9.79 9.32
C ILE A 17 -12.24 9.93 10.49
N PRO A 18 -13.57 9.88 10.24
CA PRO A 18 -14.56 9.87 11.32
C PRO A 18 -14.26 8.76 12.34
N GLN A 19 -14.36 9.08 13.63
CA GLN A 19 -13.89 8.20 14.71
C GLN A 19 -14.65 6.87 14.79
N ASP A 20 -15.93 6.86 14.45
CA ASP A 20 -16.78 5.67 14.35
C ASP A 20 -16.33 4.74 13.20
N ILE A 21 -15.97 5.33 12.05
CA ILE A 21 -15.40 4.60 10.91
C ILE A 21 -14.02 4.04 11.27
N LEU A 22 -13.14 4.86 11.86
CA LEU A 22 -11.81 4.45 12.29
C LEU A 22 -11.88 3.29 13.30
N TYR A 23 -12.81 3.36 14.26
CA TYR A 23 -13.08 2.27 15.21
C TYR A 23 -13.42 0.97 14.47
N SER A 24 -14.41 1.01 13.56
CA SER A 24 -14.85 -0.18 12.82
C SER A 24 -13.73 -0.79 11.97
N TRP A 25 -12.93 0.07 11.33
CA TRP A 25 -11.83 -0.34 10.48
C TRP A 25 -10.69 -0.99 11.27
N LEU A 26 -10.28 -0.38 12.38
CA LEU A 26 -9.24 -0.93 13.26
C LEU A 26 -9.70 -2.22 13.94
N GLU A 27 -10.93 -2.28 14.42
CA GLU A 27 -11.48 -3.49 15.04
C GLU A 27 -11.45 -4.67 14.06
N LYS A 28 -11.91 -4.45 12.83
CA LYS A 28 -11.88 -5.47 11.78
C LYS A 28 -10.45 -5.83 11.36
N TRP A 29 -9.57 -4.84 11.21
CA TRP A 29 -8.16 -5.06 10.89
C TRP A 29 -7.47 -5.95 11.93
N ILE A 30 -7.58 -5.61 13.22
CA ILE A 30 -6.98 -6.39 14.30
C ILE A 30 -7.50 -7.83 14.27
N TYR A 31 -8.83 -8.00 14.12
CA TYR A 31 -9.44 -9.33 14.03
C TYR A 31 -8.93 -10.14 12.83
N GLU A 32 -8.77 -9.52 11.66
CA GLU A 32 -8.20 -10.16 10.46
C GLU A 32 -6.73 -10.54 10.67
N GLN A 33 -5.93 -9.65 11.27
CA GLN A 33 -4.53 -9.91 11.56
C GLN A 33 -4.35 -11.03 12.60
N GLU A 34 -5.19 -11.10 13.63
CA GLU A 34 -5.13 -12.17 14.64
C GLU A 34 -5.44 -13.56 14.03
N LYS A 35 -6.25 -13.64 12.97
CA LYS A 35 -6.48 -14.92 12.26
C LYS A 35 -5.21 -15.48 11.62
N TYR A 36 -4.31 -14.61 11.16
CA TYR A 36 -3.05 -15.03 10.54
C TYR A 36 -2.06 -15.67 11.53
N CYS A 37 -2.38 -15.70 12.82
CA CYS A 37 -1.61 -16.48 13.80
C CYS A 37 -1.80 -17.99 13.64
N VAL A 38 -2.87 -18.43 12.98
CA VAL A 38 -3.20 -19.86 12.82
C VAL A 38 -3.59 -20.24 11.38
N ASP A 39 -3.70 -19.27 10.48
CA ASP A 39 -4.07 -19.50 9.08
C ASP A 39 -2.90 -20.04 8.26
N THR A 40 -2.92 -21.34 7.98
CA THR A 40 -1.89 -22.00 7.17
C THR A 40 -1.93 -21.55 5.71
N THR A 41 -3.09 -21.12 5.18
CA THR A 41 -3.21 -20.61 3.81
C THR A 41 -2.56 -19.23 3.68
N PHE A 42 -2.57 -18.43 4.75
CA PHE A 42 -1.78 -17.20 4.83
C PHE A 42 -0.28 -17.49 4.82
N SER A 43 0.20 -18.36 5.72
CA SER A 43 1.64 -18.69 5.81
C SER A 43 2.22 -19.33 4.54
N ALA A 44 1.39 -20.04 3.77
CA ALA A 44 1.79 -20.66 2.49
C ALA A 44 2.15 -19.65 1.38
N ARG A 45 1.79 -18.37 1.54
CA ARG A 45 2.09 -17.29 0.58
C ARG A 45 3.54 -16.79 0.66
N PHE A 46 4.28 -17.21 1.68
CA PHE A 46 5.67 -16.78 1.91
C PHE A 46 6.67 -17.81 1.38
N PRO A 47 7.92 -17.41 1.07
CA PRO A 47 8.93 -18.25 0.44
C PRO A 47 9.60 -19.24 1.42
N TRP A 48 8.80 -20.06 2.11
CA TRP A 48 9.28 -20.95 3.17
C TRP A 48 10.17 -22.08 2.65
N LYS A 49 9.95 -22.54 1.42
CA LYS A 49 10.76 -23.59 0.78
C LYS A 49 12.16 -23.07 0.48
N GLU A 50 12.23 -21.86 -0.06
CA GLU A 50 13.45 -21.17 -0.45
C GLU A 50 14.30 -20.80 0.77
N THR A 51 13.66 -20.52 1.90
CA THR A 51 14.36 -20.13 3.14
C THR A 51 14.80 -21.32 3.99
N GLY A 52 14.27 -22.52 3.72
CA GLY A 52 14.50 -23.72 4.55
C GLY A 52 13.85 -23.65 5.94
N LEU A 53 12.90 -22.74 6.14
CA LEU A 53 12.15 -22.58 7.38
C LEU A 53 10.81 -23.33 7.27
N PRO A 54 10.26 -23.85 8.37
CA PRO A 54 8.94 -24.49 8.30
C PRO A 54 7.87 -23.45 7.95
N GLN A 55 6.86 -23.85 7.18
CA GLN A 55 5.80 -22.95 6.72
C GLN A 55 5.13 -22.17 7.88
N GLU A 56 4.87 -22.86 9.00
CA GLU A 56 4.29 -22.27 10.22
C GLU A 56 5.13 -21.15 10.84
N TYR A 57 6.44 -21.07 10.52
CA TYR A 57 7.28 -19.95 10.94
C TYR A 57 6.75 -18.62 10.41
N PHE A 58 6.04 -18.62 9.27
CA PHE A 58 5.50 -17.43 8.62
C PHE A 58 4.10 -17.03 9.12
N LEU A 59 3.55 -17.72 10.11
CA LEU A 59 2.38 -17.26 10.84
C LEU A 59 2.70 -15.99 11.63
N GLN A 60 1.68 -15.16 11.87
CA GLN A 60 1.83 -14.06 12.81
C GLN A 60 1.96 -14.59 14.25
N ARG A 61 2.64 -13.84 15.11
CA ARG A 61 2.77 -14.16 16.54
C ARG A 61 2.29 -12.99 17.36
N LYS A 62 1.48 -13.28 18.37
CA LYS A 62 1.10 -12.33 19.41
C LYS A 62 2.06 -12.48 20.57
N LEU A 63 3.01 -11.55 20.68
CA LEU A 63 4.06 -11.55 21.69
C LEU A 63 3.58 -10.81 22.94
N ASN A 64 3.94 -11.32 24.10
CA ASN A 64 3.77 -10.64 25.38
C ASN A 64 5.13 -10.12 25.85
N ILE A 65 5.32 -8.81 25.84
CA ILE A 65 6.57 -8.14 26.24
C ILE A 65 6.20 -7.17 27.36
N ASP A 66 6.74 -7.41 28.56
CA ASP A 66 6.47 -6.58 29.75
C ASP A 66 4.98 -6.37 30.07
N GLY A 67 4.13 -7.38 29.79
CA GLY A 67 2.69 -7.32 30.01
C GLY A 67 1.88 -6.70 28.86
N HIS A 68 2.56 -6.25 27.80
CA HIS A 68 1.98 -5.64 26.61
C HIS A 68 1.94 -6.60 25.43
N GLN A 69 0.93 -6.45 24.57
CA GLN A 69 0.70 -7.33 23.43
C GLN A 69 1.16 -6.67 22.12
N PHE A 70 1.96 -7.41 21.36
CA PHE A 70 2.45 -7.00 20.04
C PHE A 70 2.15 -8.09 19.01
N LEU A 71 1.41 -7.75 17.97
CA LEU A 71 1.16 -8.66 16.86
C LEU A 71 2.26 -8.46 15.82
N THR A 72 3.03 -9.51 15.57
CA THR A 72 4.24 -9.47 14.74
C THR A 72 4.20 -10.51 13.64
N GLY A 73 4.91 -10.29 12.54
CA GLY A 73 5.04 -11.29 11.50
C GLY A 73 6.25 -11.08 10.59
N PRO A 74 6.87 -12.16 10.08
CA PRO A 74 8.05 -12.07 9.24
C PRO A 74 7.65 -11.71 7.81
N ARG A 75 8.45 -10.86 7.17
CA ARG A 75 8.25 -10.38 5.80
C ARG A 75 9.59 -10.24 5.08
N TYR A 76 9.52 -10.07 3.76
CA TYR A 76 10.67 -9.83 2.89
C TYR A 76 10.42 -8.59 2.06
N ARG A 77 11.38 -7.66 2.07
CA ARG A 77 11.25 -6.40 1.32
C ARG A 77 11.19 -6.70 -0.17
N GLY A 78 10.11 -6.28 -0.84
CA GLY A 78 9.90 -6.59 -2.26
C GLY A 78 9.86 -8.09 -2.60
N GLY A 79 9.62 -8.96 -1.61
CA GLY A 79 9.70 -10.41 -1.79
C GLY A 79 11.12 -10.99 -1.83
N ASP A 80 12.17 -10.17 -1.64
CA ASP A 80 13.55 -10.63 -1.65
C ASP A 80 13.93 -11.32 -0.32
N ILE A 81 14.16 -12.63 -0.39
CA ILE A 81 14.53 -13.47 0.77
C ILE A 81 15.81 -13.00 1.48
N ASN A 82 16.66 -12.23 0.80
CA ASN A 82 17.89 -11.69 1.37
C ASN A 82 17.65 -10.43 2.21
N ASN A 83 16.45 -9.87 2.17
CA ASN A 83 16.06 -8.66 2.89
C ASN A 83 14.89 -8.93 3.86
N PRO A 84 15.07 -9.81 4.87
CA PRO A 84 14.04 -10.10 5.87
C PRO A 84 13.83 -8.93 6.84
N PHE A 85 12.59 -8.74 7.27
CA PHE A 85 12.24 -7.82 8.35
C PHE A 85 11.03 -8.37 9.13
N ILE A 86 10.79 -7.82 10.32
CA ILE A 86 9.58 -8.13 11.12
C ILE A 86 8.62 -6.95 11.08
N ASP A 87 7.38 -7.19 10.71
CA ASP A 87 6.31 -6.19 10.79
C ASP A 87 5.68 -6.25 12.19
N ILE A 88 5.58 -5.12 12.89
CA ILE A 88 4.68 -4.98 14.06
C ILE A 88 3.37 -4.38 13.54
N VAL A 89 2.37 -5.24 13.31
CA VAL A 89 1.13 -4.86 12.62
C VAL A 89 0.11 -4.21 13.55
N ALA A 90 0.21 -4.47 14.86
CA ALA A 90 -0.63 -3.90 15.90
C ALA A 90 0.05 -4.04 17.28
N SER A 91 -0.19 -3.10 18.18
CA SER A 91 0.31 -3.13 19.56
C SER A 91 -0.69 -2.50 20.53
N ASP A 92 -0.55 -2.79 21.82
CA ASP A 92 -1.26 -2.09 22.90
C ASP A 92 -0.40 -1.11 23.70
N SER A 93 0.84 -0.87 23.25
CA SER A 93 1.77 0.10 23.82
C SER A 93 2.76 0.63 22.77
N ASN A 94 3.52 1.66 23.18
CA ASN A 94 4.58 2.27 22.38
C ASN A 94 5.71 1.27 22.12
N ILE A 95 6.43 1.48 21.03
CA ILE A 95 7.56 0.65 20.63
C ILE A 95 8.85 1.38 21.01
N ASP A 96 9.58 0.83 21.98
CA ASP A 96 10.86 1.35 22.45
C ASP A 96 11.99 0.33 22.22
N CYS A 97 13.19 0.65 22.70
CA CYS A 97 14.34 -0.24 22.51
C CYS A 97 14.18 -1.63 23.17
N SER A 98 13.43 -1.78 24.27
CA SER A 98 13.23 -3.10 24.88
C SER A 98 12.32 -3.96 24.01
N VAL A 99 11.24 -3.37 23.49
CA VAL A 99 10.33 -4.02 22.54
C VAL A 99 11.10 -4.46 21.29
N LEU A 100 11.90 -3.58 20.67
CA LEU A 100 12.69 -3.92 19.49
C LEU A 100 13.62 -5.11 19.76
N LYS A 101 14.31 -5.11 20.91
CA LYS A 101 15.21 -6.20 21.30
C LYS A 101 14.46 -7.52 21.48
N SER A 102 13.33 -7.52 22.18
CA SER A 102 12.51 -8.73 22.39
C SER A 102 11.96 -9.29 21.08
N VAL A 103 11.52 -8.43 20.16
CA VAL A 103 11.08 -8.85 18.82
C VAL A 103 12.24 -9.44 18.02
N CYS A 104 13.43 -8.81 18.03
CA CYS A 104 14.61 -9.36 17.36
C CYS A 104 15.01 -10.75 17.90
N GLN A 105 14.92 -10.96 19.22
CA GLN A 105 15.23 -12.24 19.86
C GLN A 105 14.22 -13.33 19.48
N GLU A 106 12.92 -13.03 19.51
CA GLU A 106 11.86 -13.98 19.12
C GLU A 106 12.01 -14.47 17.67
N TRP A 107 12.49 -13.57 16.80
CA TRP A 107 12.62 -13.82 15.37
C TRP A 107 14.07 -14.06 14.92
N GLU A 108 14.98 -14.40 15.84
CA GLU A 108 16.43 -14.49 15.56
C GLU A 108 16.78 -15.42 14.40
N GLN A 109 16.06 -16.54 14.25
CA GLN A 109 16.30 -17.52 13.18
C GLN A 109 16.15 -16.91 11.77
N LEU A 110 15.26 -15.93 11.60
CA LEU A 110 15.08 -15.21 10.34
C LEU A 110 16.24 -14.25 10.05
N LYS A 111 16.95 -13.80 11.08
CA LYS A 111 17.97 -12.75 11.03
C LYS A 111 17.41 -11.46 10.41
N PRO A 112 16.35 -10.87 11.00
CA PRO A 112 15.76 -9.66 10.45
C PRO A 112 16.80 -8.54 10.38
N GLN A 113 16.72 -7.73 9.34
CA GLN A 113 17.55 -6.52 9.20
C GLN A 113 16.87 -5.28 9.78
N TYR A 114 15.53 -5.29 9.83
CA TYR A 114 14.72 -4.19 10.32
C TYR A 114 13.47 -4.70 11.06
N ILE A 115 12.89 -3.80 11.85
CA ILE A 115 11.52 -3.92 12.35
C ILE A 115 10.71 -2.83 11.66
N ARG A 116 9.57 -3.17 11.06
CA ARG A 116 8.71 -2.21 10.36
C ARG A 116 7.47 -1.91 11.18
N ILE A 117 7.12 -0.63 11.25
CA ILE A 117 5.95 -0.12 11.96
C ILE A 117 5.12 0.77 11.03
N LEU A 118 3.84 0.94 11.35
CA LEU A 118 2.94 1.89 10.68
C LEU A 118 2.78 3.12 11.58
N THR A 119 3.04 4.31 11.05
CA THR A 119 2.91 5.59 11.79
C THR A 119 2.07 6.60 11.01
N PRO A 120 1.44 7.57 11.70
CA PRO A 120 0.79 8.70 11.03
C PRO A 120 1.76 9.45 10.09
N GLY A 121 1.26 9.81 8.90
CA GLY A 121 2.06 10.41 7.84
C GLY A 121 2.58 11.83 8.14
N HIS A 122 2.04 12.49 9.17
CA HIS A 122 2.39 13.87 9.55
C HIS A 122 3.40 13.96 10.71
N GLU A 123 3.71 12.86 11.38
CA GLU A 123 4.69 12.84 12.49
C GLU A 123 6.14 13.02 12.00
N GLU A 124 7.10 13.12 12.92
CA GLU A 124 8.51 13.01 12.56
C GLU A 124 8.88 11.55 12.35
N SER A 125 9.78 11.27 11.40
CA SER A 125 10.20 9.89 11.14
C SER A 125 11.09 9.39 12.27
N GLN A 126 10.79 8.20 12.79
CA GLN A 126 11.60 7.56 13.83
C GLN A 126 12.66 6.62 13.24
N GLY A 127 12.67 6.44 11.92
CA GLY A 127 13.55 5.52 11.22
C GLY A 127 13.67 5.84 9.73
N ILE A 128 13.76 4.81 8.90
CA ILE A 128 13.82 4.95 7.44
C ILE A 128 12.42 4.70 6.89
N THR A 129 11.83 5.69 6.22
CA THR A 129 10.53 5.50 5.56
C THR A 129 10.64 4.42 4.46
N ASP A 130 9.79 3.40 4.55
CA ASP A 130 9.64 2.34 3.53
C ASP A 130 8.67 2.80 2.45
N GLN A 131 7.46 3.18 2.84
CA GLN A 131 6.38 3.58 1.94
C GLN A 131 5.50 4.64 2.60
N PHE A 132 5.12 5.65 1.83
CA PHE A 132 4.03 6.55 2.17
C PHE A 132 2.69 5.95 1.74
N ILE A 133 1.63 6.22 2.49
CA ILE A 133 0.26 5.89 2.12
C ILE A 133 -0.50 7.20 1.90
N TYR A 134 -0.81 7.47 0.64
CA TYR A 134 -1.58 8.64 0.22
C TYR A 134 -3.04 8.26 0.01
N ALA A 135 -3.93 9.03 0.63
CA ALA A 135 -5.37 8.81 0.51
C ALA A 135 -6.17 10.09 0.37
N SER A 136 -7.35 9.96 -0.22
CA SER A 136 -8.42 10.95 -0.17
C SER A 136 -9.75 10.25 0.00
N TRP A 137 -10.74 10.93 0.57
CA TRP A 137 -12.13 10.50 0.46
C TRP A 137 -12.55 10.46 -1.00
N LEU A 138 -13.41 9.50 -1.34
CA LEU A 138 -14.22 9.66 -2.53
C LEU A 138 -15.13 10.86 -2.31
N SER A 139 -14.83 11.94 -2.99
CA SER A 139 -15.62 13.16 -3.00
C SER A 139 -15.94 13.48 -4.45
N GLY A 140 -17.18 13.87 -4.74
CA GLY A 140 -17.47 14.56 -5.99
C GLY A 140 -16.65 15.84 -6.02
N ALA A 141 -15.55 15.86 -6.76
CA ALA A 141 -14.83 17.09 -7.01
C ALA A 141 -15.75 18.04 -7.80
N SER A 142 -15.56 19.34 -7.60
CA SER A 142 -16.10 20.37 -8.52
C SER A 142 -15.84 19.91 -9.96
N GLU A 143 -16.87 19.99 -10.81
CA GLU A 143 -16.78 19.70 -12.25
C GLU A 143 -15.49 20.31 -12.81
N TYR A 144 -14.65 19.46 -13.40
CA TYR A 144 -13.46 19.93 -14.08
C TYR A 144 -13.89 20.32 -15.49
N PRO A 145 -13.63 21.55 -15.95
CA PRO A 145 -14.05 22.01 -17.28
C PRO A 145 -13.17 21.46 -18.41
N ASP A 146 -12.29 20.50 -18.13
CA ASP A 146 -11.32 19.97 -19.10
C ASP A 146 -11.80 18.61 -19.63
N ASP A 147 -12.69 18.67 -20.62
CA ASP A 147 -13.21 17.49 -21.33
C ASP A 147 -12.15 16.81 -22.21
N THR A 148 -10.93 17.32 -22.26
CA THR A 148 -9.86 16.73 -23.09
C THR A 148 -9.33 15.43 -22.51
N VAL A 149 -9.40 15.24 -21.18
CA VAL A 149 -8.93 14.02 -20.52
C VAL A 149 -10.11 13.16 -20.11
N THR A 150 -10.11 11.90 -20.55
CA THR A 150 -11.19 10.95 -20.21
C THR A 150 -10.64 9.59 -19.77
N LEU A 151 -11.47 8.84 -19.06
CA LEU A 151 -11.19 7.44 -18.69
C LEU A 151 -12.16 6.51 -19.38
N ARG A 152 -11.66 5.38 -19.87
CA ARG A 152 -12.48 4.26 -20.33
C ARG A 152 -12.00 2.97 -19.68
N LEU A 153 -12.91 2.14 -19.21
CA LEU A 153 -12.59 0.77 -18.82
C LEU A 153 -11.88 0.05 -19.96
N ALA A 154 -10.76 -0.59 -19.64
CA ALA A 154 -10.05 -1.45 -20.58
C ALA A 154 -10.88 -2.69 -20.86
N GLU A 155 -10.90 -3.14 -22.12
CA GLU A 155 -11.47 -4.42 -22.51
C GLU A 155 -10.35 -5.35 -22.96
N TYR A 156 -10.63 -6.64 -23.12
CA TYR A 156 -9.60 -7.60 -23.52
C TYR A 156 -8.93 -7.26 -24.86
N VAL A 157 -9.66 -6.61 -25.79
CA VAL A 157 -9.10 -6.10 -27.06
C VAL A 157 -7.98 -5.06 -26.85
N ASP A 158 -7.93 -4.43 -25.67
CA ASP A 158 -6.90 -3.45 -25.31
C ASP A 158 -5.68 -4.05 -24.62
N PHE A 159 -5.68 -5.35 -24.31
CA PHE A 159 -4.64 -6.03 -23.53
C PHE A 159 -3.23 -5.72 -24.04
N GLU A 160 -2.97 -5.92 -25.34
CA GLU A 160 -1.65 -5.66 -25.94
C GLU A 160 -1.24 -4.19 -25.94
N TRP A 161 -2.21 -3.27 -25.89
CA TRP A 161 -1.89 -1.85 -25.73
C TRP A 161 -1.52 -1.55 -24.27
N CYS A 162 -2.30 -2.03 -23.32
CA CYS A 162 -2.05 -1.85 -21.89
C CYS A 162 -0.70 -2.43 -21.47
N ARG A 163 -0.39 -3.66 -21.92
CA ARG A 163 0.86 -4.35 -21.65
C ARG A 163 2.07 -3.55 -22.15
N ARG A 164 2.02 -3.05 -23.39
CA ARG A 164 3.08 -2.20 -23.95
C ARG A 164 3.21 -0.87 -23.23
N ALA A 165 2.10 -0.21 -22.91
CA ALA A 165 2.11 1.05 -22.16
C ALA A 165 2.77 0.90 -20.78
N LEU A 166 2.48 -0.19 -20.05
CA LEU A 166 3.15 -0.53 -18.80
C LEU A 166 4.65 -0.74 -19.02
N MET A 167 5.03 -1.61 -19.96
CA MET A 167 6.45 -1.90 -20.24
C MET A 167 7.25 -0.63 -20.57
N ASP A 168 6.77 0.19 -21.50
CA ASP A 168 7.45 1.42 -21.95
C ASP A 168 7.58 2.42 -20.79
N ALA A 169 6.51 2.58 -20.01
CA ALA A 169 6.51 3.48 -18.86
C ALA A 169 7.45 3.01 -17.75
N TYR A 170 7.49 1.71 -17.47
CA TYR A 170 8.37 1.10 -16.48
C TYR A 170 9.84 1.21 -16.89
N GLN A 171 10.18 0.86 -18.13
CA GLN A 171 11.55 0.99 -18.64
C GLN A 171 12.04 2.43 -18.50
N TYR A 172 11.22 3.41 -18.89
CA TYR A 172 11.56 4.83 -18.73
C TYR A 172 11.74 5.20 -17.24
N SER A 173 10.83 4.78 -16.36
CA SER A 173 10.89 5.11 -14.94
C SER A 173 12.12 4.50 -14.24
N LEU A 174 12.49 3.25 -14.56
CA LEU A 174 13.67 2.57 -14.02
C LEU A 174 15.00 3.18 -14.49
N LEU A 175 14.99 3.86 -15.64
CA LEU A 175 16.12 4.66 -16.12
C LEU A 175 16.20 6.01 -15.40
N ALA A 176 15.05 6.66 -15.20
CA ALA A 176 14.97 8.00 -14.58
C ALA A 176 15.14 7.98 -13.05
N ILE A 177 14.69 6.92 -12.38
CA ILE A 177 14.69 6.80 -10.92
C ILE A 177 15.28 5.43 -10.55
N PRO A 178 16.62 5.31 -10.43
CA PRO A 178 17.28 4.03 -10.16
C PRO A 178 16.81 3.34 -8.87
N ALA A 179 16.36 4.11 -7.87
CA ALA A 179 15.83 3.58 -6.61
C ALA A 179 14.54 2.76 -6.76
N LEU A 180 13.84 2.86 -7.90
CA LEU A 180 12.69 2.01 -8.21
C LEU A 180 13.10 0.55 -8.51
N ARG A 181 14.36 0.29 -8.87
CA ARG A 181 14.83 -1.06 -9.17
C ARG A 181 14.74 -1.94 -7.92
N GLY A 182 14.07 -3.08 -8.04
CA GLY A 182 13.84 -4.01 -6.92
C GLY A 182 12.71 -3.58 -5.96
N ASN A 183 12.15 -2.38 -6.12
CA ASN A 183 10.99 -1.90 -5.34
C ASN A 183 9.70 -1.81 -6.16
N LEU A 184 9.83 -1.86 -7.49
CA LEU A 184 8.72 -1.75 -8.45
C LEU A 184 8.80 -2.91 -9.43
N CYS A 185 7.84 -3.82 -9.37
CA CYS A 185 7.65 -4.87 -10.37
C CYS A 185 6.36 -4.57 -11.12
N PRO A 186 6.38 -4.50 -12.46
CA PRO A 186 5.14 -4.32 -13.20
C PRO A 186 4.23 -5.51 -12.97
N VAL A 187 2.94 -5.23 -12.89
CA VAL A 187 1.87 -6.23 -13.05
C VAL A 187 2.21 -7.15 -14.21
N ASP A 188 2.16 -8.46 -13.95
CA ASP A 188 2.46 -9.46 -14.97
C ASP A 188 1.29 -9.64 -15.95
N GLU A 189 1.47 -10.49 -16.96
CA GLU A 189 0.45 -10.69 -18.00
C GLU A 189 -0.84 -11.33 -17.46
N GLU A 190 -0.74 -12.21 -16.46
CA GLU A 190 -1.89 -12.87 -15.84
C GLU A 190 -2.65 -11.87 -14.95
N GLU A 191 -1.94 -11.14 -14.10
CA GLU A 191 -2.50 -10.09 -13.26
C GLU A 191 -3.16 -8.97 -14.09
N LEU A 192 -2.53 -8.54 -15.19
CA LEU A 192 -3.11 -7.54 -16.09
C LEU A 192 -4.41 -8.05 -16.72
N SER A 193 -4.42 -9.30 -17.18
CA SER A 193 -5.61 -9.93 -17.74
C SER A 193 -6.74 -9.99 -16.70
N ASN A 194 -6.42 -10.37 -15.46
CA ASN A 194 -7.37 -10.39 -14.35
C ASN A 194 -7.94 -9.00 -14.08
N HIS A 195 -7.10 -7.97 -13.96
CA HIS A 195 -7.55 -6.59 -13.75
C HIS A 195 -8.45 -6.06 -14.87
N ILE A 196 -8.18 -6.42 -16.13
CA ILE A 196 -9.07 -6.08 -17.25
C ILE A 196 -10.41 -6.81 -17.11
N SER A 197 -10.39 -8.12 -16.82
CA SER A 197 -11.60 -8.94 -16.70
C SER A 197 -12.51 -8.51 -15.54
N GLU A 198 -11.91 -8.02 -14.46
CA GLU A 198 -12.60 -7.56 -13.25
C GLU A 198 -13.07 -6.10 -13.34
N GLY A 199 -12.72 -5.38 -14.41
CA GLY A 199 -13.06 -3.97 -14.58
C GLY A 199 -12.24 -3.02 -13.71
N ASN A 200 -11.04 -3.43 -13.27
CA ASN A 200 -10.15 -2.63 -12.43
C ASN A 200 -9.21 -1.73 -13.27
N ALA A 201 -8.99 -2.06 -14.54
CA ALA A 201 -8.09 -1.34 -15.44
C ALA A 201 -8.82 -0.26 -16.27
N HIS A 202 -8.30 0.98 -16.27
CA HIS A 202 -8.83 2.11 -17.03
C HIS A 202 -7.75 2.74 -17.91
N ILE A 203 -8.06 2.91 -19.20
CA ILE A 203 -7.20 3.62 -20.14
C ILE A 203 -7.48 5.12 -20.03
N VAL A 204 -6.40 5.88 -19.90
CA VAL A 204 -6.41 7.35 -19.91
C VAL A 204 -6.32 7.83 -21.35
N TYR A 205 -7.21 8.74 -21.73
CA TYR A 205 -7.21 9.40 -23.03
C TYR A 205 -6.96 10.90 -22.89
N GLU A 206 -6.21 11.49 -23.81
CA GLU A 206 -6.10 12.94 -24.05
C GLU A 206 -6.56 13.19 -25.49
N GLU A 207 -7.62 13.98 -25.70
CA GLU A 207 -8.20 14.28 -27.02
C GLU A 207 -8.47 13.03 -27.89
N GLY A 208 -8.94 11.94 -27.25
CA GLY A 208 -9.24 10.67 -27.93
C GLY A 208 -8.02 9.79 -28.22
N ILE A 209 -6.81 10.21 -27.85
CA ILE A 209 -5.58 9.44 -27.97
C ILE A 209 -5.31 8.70 -26.67
N ARG A 210 -4.94 7.41 -26.72
CA ARG A 210 -4.55 6.64 -25.54
C ARG A 210 -3.20 7.13 -25.02
N VAL A 211 -3.15 7.61 -23.78
CA VAL A 211 -1.96 8.25 -23.20
C VAL A 211 -1.47 7.57 -21.92
N GLY A 212 -2.24 6.67 -21.34
CA GLY A 212 -1.85 5.98 -20.12
C GLY A 212 -2.83 4.93 -19.65
N LEU A 213 -2.52 4.34 -18.50
CA LEU A 213 -3.30 3.32 -17.82
C LEU A 213 -3.30 3.61 -16.33
N ILE A 214 -4.44 3.46 -15.68
CA ILE A 214 -4.57 3.43 -14.23
C ILE A 214 -5.33 2.16 -13.84
N ILE A 215 -4.75 1.38 -12.92
CA ILE A 215 -5.40 0.20 -12.35
C ILE A 215 -5.80 0.53 -10.93
N CYS A 216 -7.07 0.35 -10.64
CA CYS A 216 -7.65 0.60 -9.34
C CYS A 216 -8.63 -0.51 -9.01
N GLU A 217 -8.39 -1.16 -7.89
CA GLU A 217 -9.19 -2.29 -7.42
C GLU A 217 -9.78 -2.00 -6.04
N ARG A 218 -10.80 -2.76 -5.65
CA ARG A 218 -11.25 -2.76 -4.27
C ARG A 218 -10.20 -3.46 -3.42
N GLY A 219 -9.59 -2.74 -2.50
CA GLY A 219 -8.47 -3.25 -1.71
C GLY A 219 -8.16 -2.33 -0.55
N ASP A 220 -7.85 -2.95 0.58
CA ASP A 220 -7.49 -2.25 1.80
C ASP A 220 -5.97 -2.00 1.83
N VAL A 221 -5.54 -0.86 2.40
CA VAL A 221 -4.12 -0.54 2.64
C VAL A 221 -3.95 -0.31 4.14
N ALA A 222 -3.25 -1.22 4.82
CA ALA A 222 -3.33 -1.35 6.27
C ALA A 222 -4.80 -1.46 6.71
N PHE A 223 -5.21 -0.76 7.77
CA PHE A 223 -6.61 -0.71 8.20
C PHE A 223 -7.50 0.21 7.36
N LEU A 224 -6.96 0.93 6.37
CA LEU A 224 -7.74 1.85 5.54
C LEU A 224 -8.54 1.08 4.50
N ARG A 225 -9.84 1.32 4.44
CA ARG A 225 -10.75 0.59 3.54
C ARG A 225 -11.17 1.42 2.34
N GLY A 226 -11.27 0.76 1.19
CA GLY A 226 -11.84 1.34 -0.01
C GLY A 226 -11.23 0.81 -1.30
N TYR A 227 -10.78 1.73 -2.13
CA TYR A 227 -10.14 1.46 -3.40
C TYR A 227 -8.64 1.74 -3.29
N ARG A 228 -7.86 0.94 -4.01
CA ARG A 228 -6.40 1.05 -4.08
C ARG A 228 -5.97 1.21 -5.54
N ILE A 229 -5.25 2.29 -5.82
CA ILE A 229 -4.49 2.41 -7.07
C ILE A 229 -3.28 1.50 -6.93
N SER A 230 -3.26 0.40 -7.69
CA SER A 230 -2.14 -0.54 -7.75
C SER A 230 -1.13 -0.13 -8.82
N GLU A 231 -1.60 0.41 -9.94
CA GLU A 231 -0.75 0.87 -11.04
C GLU A 231 -1.22 2.19 -11.61
N GLU A 232 -0.27 3.02 -12.01
CA GLU A 232 -0.54 4.25 -12.76
C GLU A 232 0.64 4.58 -13.66
N VAL A 233 0.40 4.60 -14.97
CA VAL A 233 1.40 4.94 -15.96
C VAL A 233 0.86 5.93 -16.98
N ILE A 234 1.69 6.91 -17.33
CA ILE A 234 1.53 7.75 -18.52
C ILE A 234 2.68 7.40 -19.45
N VAL A 235 2.35 7.11 -20.72
CA VAL A 235 3.35 6.76 -21.72
C VAL A 235 4.35 7.91 -21.90
N PRO A 236 5.65 7.63 -22.13
CA PRO A 236 6.71 8.64 -22.02
C PRO A 236 6.47 9.94 -22.81
N ALA A 237 5.89 9.85 -24.01
CA ALA A 237 5.64 11.00 -24.89
C ALA A 237 4.63 12.03 -24.32
N PHE A 238 3.83 11.65 -23.32
CA PHE A 238 2.77 12.46 -22.73
C PHE A 238 3.04 12.84 -21.27
N ARG A 239 4.22 12.49 -20.73
CA ARG A 239 4.60 12.83 -19.35
C ARG A 239 4.80 14.35 -19.17
N GLY A 240 4.72 14.81 -17.92
CA GLY A 240 4.88 16.22 -17.56
C GLY A 240 3.64 17.08 -17.76
N ARG A 241 2.56 16.53 -18.33
CA ARG A 241 1.30 17.23 -18.63
C ARG A 241 0.21 17.10 -17.55
N SER A 242 0.56 16.54 -16.39
CA SER A 242 -0.37 16.31 -15.26
C SER A 242 -1.50 15.30 -15.51
N LEU A 243 -1.46 14.57 -16.62
CA LEU A 243 -2.46 13.58 -17.03
C LEU A 243 -2.77 12.53 -15.95
N ALA A 244 -1.74 12.02 -15.27
CA ALA A 244 -1.90 11.09 -14.16
C ALA A 244 -2.80 11.68 -13.04
N SER A 245 -2.54 12.93 -12.64
CA SER A 245 -3.34 13.58 -11.58
C SER A 245 -4.78 13.86 -12.01
N PHE A 246 -5.02 14.06 -13.32
CA PHE A 246 -6.37 14.16 -13.87
C PHE A 246 -7.06 12.80 -13.88
N ALA A 247 -6.37 11.74 -14.30
CA ALA A 247 -6.87 10.37 -14.27
C ALA A 247 -7.31 9.96 -12.86
N GLN A 248 -6.51 10.23 -11.81
CA GLN A 248 -6.91 9.91 -10.42
C GLN A 248 -8.20 10.63 -9.99
N ARG A 249 -8.38 11.90 -10.40
CA ARG A 249 -9.60 12.65 -10.07
C ARG A 249 -10.83 12.13 -10.82
N LEU A 250 -10.69 11.87 -12.12
CA LEU A 250 -11.77 11.29 -12.93
C LEU A 250 -12.19 9.92 -12.36
N LEU A 251 -11.22 9.10 -11.97
CA LEU A 251 -11.45 7.83 -11.31
C LEU A 251 -12.17 8.04 -9.97
N CYS A 252 -11.69 8.96 -9.12
CA CYS A 252 -12.32 9.30 -7.85
C CYS A 252 -13.80 9.70 -8.01
N ASN A 253 -14.11 10.55 -9.00
CA ASN A 253 -15.48 10.97 -9.31
C ASN A 253 -16.35 9.79 -9.80
N SER A 254 -15.83 8.95 -10.70
CA SER A 254 -16.52 7.75 -11.19
C SER A 254 -16.87 6.79 -10.05
N LEU A 255 -15.92 6.55 -9.16
CA LEU A 255 -16.10 5.69 -7.99
C LEU A 255 -17.05 6.30 -6.97
N TYR A 256 -17.00 7.62 -6.76
CA TYR A 256 -17.92 8.33 -5.86
C TYR A 256 -19.38 8.12 -6.25
N HIS A 257 -19.70 8.25 -7.55
CA HIS A 257 -21.06 8.02 -8.05
C HIS A 257 -21.53 6.56 -7.93
N SER A 258 -20.59 5.62 -7.83
CA SER A 258 -20.87 4.18 -7.74
C SER A 258 -20.90 3.68 -6.29
N SER A 259 -20.32 4.41 -5.34
CA SER A 259 -20.22 4.02 -3.94
C SER A 259 -21.42 4.50 -3.11
N ARG A 260 -21.84 3.66 -2.15
CA ARG A 260 -22.87 4.02 -1.14
C ARG A 260 -22.28 4.25 0.25
N GLU A 261 -20.99 3.97 0.43
CA GLU A 261 -20.31 4.05 1.71
C GLU A 261 -19.14 5.04 1.66
N PRO A 262 -18.80 5.68 2.80
CA PRO A 262 -17.60 6.48 2.92
C PRO A 262 -16.38 5.56 2.79
N ILE A 263 -15.72 5.62 1.64
CA ILE A 263 -14.52 4.83 1.35
C ILE A 263 -13.41 5.74 0.81
N LEU A 264 -12.16 5.31 1.01
CA LEU A 264 -10.99 6.05 0.55
C LEU A 264 -10.53 5.57 -0.82
N LEU A 265 -9.94 6.47 -1.59
CA LEU A 265 -9.02 6.13 -2.67
C LEU A 265 -7.60 6.20 -2.12
N THR A 266 -6.89 5.08 -2.12
CA THR A 266 -5.59 4.91 -1.45
C THR A 266 -4.52 4.43 -2.43
N GLY A 267 -3.25 4.51 -2.03
CA GLY A 267 -2.13 3.88 -2.71
C GLY A 267 -0.83 4.08 -1.93
N THR A 268 0.12 3.16 -2.11
CA THR A 268 1.46 3.26 -1.52
C THR A 268 2.43 3.90 -2.51
N ILE A 269 3.37 4.70 -2.00
CA ILE A 269 4.39 5.36 -2.82
C ILE A 269 5.71 5.32 -2.06
N ILE A 270 6.78 4.81 -2.67
CA ILE A 270 8.11 4.85 -2.05
C ILE A 270 8.65 6.29 -2.01
N PRO A 271 9.49 6.65 -1.01
CA PRO A 271 9.95 8.03 -0.84
C PRO A 271 10.67 8.64 -2.05
N GLU A 272 11.41 7.82 -2.80
CA GLU A 272 12.21 8.27 -3.94
C GLU A 272 11.35 8.57 -5.18
N ASN A 273 10.10 8.13 -5.21
CA ASN A 273 9.19 8.36 -6.33
C ASN A 273 8.48 9.73 -6.22
N LEU A 274 9.29 10.80 -6.25
CA LEU A 274 8.83 12.18 -6.19
C LEU A 274 7.76 12.52 -7.25
N PRO A 275 7.82 12.01 -8.50
CA PRO A 275 6.75 12.23 -9.46
C PRO A 275 5.39 11.67 -8.98
N SER A 276 5.34 10.44 -8.48
CA SER A 276 4.09 9.86 -7.97
C SER A 276 3.57 10.60 -6.73
N ILE A 277 4.45 11.06 -5.84
CA ILE A 277 4.08 11.91 -4.70
C ILE A 277 3.41 13.20 -5.19
N LYS A 278 4.03 13.90 -6.15
CA LYS A 278 3.45 15.12 -6.74
C LYS A 278 2.13 14.85 -7.42
N THR A 279 2.00 13.72 -8.12
CA THR A 279 0.74 13.30 -8.75
C THR A 279 -0.36 13.10 -7.71
N ALA A 280 -0.08 12.35 -6.64
CA ALA A 280 -1.04 12.07 -5.57
C ALA A 280 -1.52 13.36 -4.88
N VAL A 281 -0.58 14.22 -4.48
CA VAL A 281 -0.89 15.53 -3.86
C VAL A 281 -1.67 16.40 -4.82
N LYS A 282 -1.23 16.48 -6.09
CA LYS A 282 -1.93 17.27 -7.09
C LYS A 282 -3.35 16.76 -7.26
N ALA A 283 -3.58 15.45 -7.28
CA ALA A 283 -4.90 14.81 -7.37
C ALA A 283 -5.81 15.04 -6.15
N GLY A 284 -5.28 15.59 -5.05
CA GLY A 284 -6.02 15.88 -3.82
C GLY A 284 -5.86 14.82 -2.73
N ARG A 285 -4.94 13.85 -2.90
CA ARG A 285 -4.59 12.89 -1.86
C ARG A 285 -3.57 13.48 -0.89
N THR A 286 -3.70 13.15 0.38
CA THR A 286 -2.77 13.54 1.45
C THR A 286 -2.05 12.33 2.01
N CYS A 287 -0.81 12.50 2.46
CA CYS A 287 -0.08 11.46 3.18
C CYS A 287 -0.75 11.25 4.55
N ILE A 288 -1.44 10.14 4.75
CA ILE A 288 -2.16 9.87 6.00
C ILE A 288 -1.41 8.89 6.90
N LEU A 289 -0.67 7.97 6.31
CA LEU A 289 0.13 6.97 7.02
C LEU A 289 1.46 6.76 6.30
N ARG A 290 2.41 6.11 6.97
CA ARG A 290 3.62 5.58 6.36
C ARG A 290 4.09 4.33 7.09
N TYR A 291 4.79 3.48 6.36
CA TYR A 291 5.59 2.42 6.94
C TYR A 291 7.01 2.93 7.18
N GLU A 292 7.57 2.61 8.34
CA GLU A 292 8.94 2.99 8.72
C GLU A 292 9.72 1.78 9.23
N PHE A 293 10.96 1.64 8.77
CA PHE A 293 11.93 0.68 9.29
C PHE A 293 12.70 1.29 10.45
N LEU A 294 12.60 0.63 11.60
CA LEU A 294 13.42 0.83 12.79
C LEU A 294 14.61 -0.14 12.77
N PRO A 295 15.76 0.25 13.36
CA PRO A 295 16.93 -0.62 13.42
C PRO A 295 16.66 -1.86 14.27
N VAL A 296 17.31 -2.97 13.92
CA VAL A 296 17.39 -4.14 14.80
C VAL A 296 18.35 -3.89 15.94
N MET A 297 17.96 -4.36 17.13
CA MET A 297 18.73 -4.22 18.36
C MET A 297 19.14 -5.62 18.83
N PHE A 298 20.39 -5.99 18.54
CA PHE A 298 21.00 -7.19 19.12
C PHE A 298 21.69 -6.84 20.44
N SER A 299 21.70 -7.77 21.39
CA SER A 299 22.44 -7.65 22.65
C SER A 299 23.94 -7.61 22.44
#